data_AF-A0A2S6HEC8-F1
#
_entry.id   AF-A0A2S6HEC8-F1
#
_cell.length_a   1.000
_cell.length_b   1.000
_cell.length_c   1.000
_cell.angle_alpha   90.00
_cell.angle_beta   90.00
_cell.angle_gamma   90.00
#
_symmetry.space_group_name_H-M   'P 1'
#
loop_
_entity.id
_entity.type
_entity.pdbx_description
1 polymer ?
#
loop_
_entity_poly.entity_id
_entity_poly.type
_entity_poly.pdbx_seq_one_letter_code
_entity_poly.pdbx_strand_id
1 'polypeptide(L)'
;MKKLLLISLSALLLSGCADKKQYEETVLEQMQLEKDIKDYKLSPERMAKCVVDTTAGKMPGIFALDPKRLTAYRNYTKMLTLSSSKDPKKTLEELRTDFGSAQDLAEAHSNYTESQMDCLAALIGESEEPTKGEK
;
A
#
# COMPACT_ATOMS: atom_id res chain seq x y z
N MET A 1 32.93 24.13 -3.86
CA MET A 1 32.55 22.76 -3.45
C MET A 1 31.20 22.64 -2.71
N LYS A 2 30.49 23.73 -2.36
CA LYS A 2 29.13 23.65 -1.77
C LYS A 2 27.99 23.39 -2.77
N LYS A 3 28.19 23.73 -4.05
CA LYS A 3 27.15 23.59 -5.10
C LYS A 3 27.00 22.17 -5.66
N LEU A 4 28.05 21.34 -5.57
CA LEU A 4 28.01 19.95 -6.05
C LEU A 4 27.31 18.99 -5.06
N LEU A 5 27.35 19.30 -3.76
CA LEU A 5 26.65 18.51 -2.74
C LEU A 5 25.11 18.62 -2.85
N LEU A 6 24.60 19.78 -3.28
CA LEU A 6 23.17 20.02 -3.43
C LEU A 6 22.54 19.24 -4.60
N ILE A 7 23.30 18.98 -5.67
CA ILE A 7 22.79 18.30 -6.87
C ILE A 7 22.70 16.78 -6.64
N SER A 8 23.65 16.20 -5.90
CA SER A 8 23.62 14.76 -5.57
C SER A 8 22.51 14.40 -4.58
N LEU A 9 22.09 15.33 -3.72
CA LEU A 9 21.06 15.08 -2.72
C LEU A 9 19.65 15.03 -3.35
N SER A 10 19.41 15.83 -4.39
CA SER A 10 18.13 15.85 -5.12
C SER A 10 17.84 14.55 -5.87
N ALA A 11 18.87 13.85 -6.36
CA ALA A 11 18.72 12.58 -7.07
C ALA A 11 18.31 11.42 -6.14
N LEU A 12 18.77 11.42 -4.88
CA LEU A 12 18.44 10.40 -3.88
C LEU A 12 17.02 10.57 -3.31
N LEU A 13 16.47 11.79 -3.35
CA LEU A 13 15.10 12.05 -2.90
C LEU A 13 14.04 11.62 -3.92
N LEU A 14 14.41 11.51 -5.21
CA LEU A 14 13.47 11.10 -6.28
C LEU A 14 13.10 9.62 -6.21
N SER A 15 14.03 8.74 -5.81
CA SER A 15 13.76 7.30 -5.70
C SER A 15 12.82 6.96 -4.54
N GLY A 16 12.88 7.70 -3.42
CA GLY A 16 12.00 7.44 -2.26
C GLY A 16 10.53 7.77 -2.52
N CYS A 17 10.24 8.71 -3.43
CA CYS A 17 8.86 8.95 -3.84
C CYS A 17 8.31 7.85 -4.77
N ALA A 18 9.18 7.13 -5.48
CA ALA A 18 8.77 6.13 -6.45
C ALA A 18 8.17 4.89 -5.78
N ASP A 19 8.75 4.42 -4.67
CA ASP A 19 8.28 3.20 -3.98
C ASP A 19 6.84 3.37 -3.46
N LYS A 20 6.54 4.49 -2.77
CA LYS A 20 5.19 4.77 -2.26
C LYS A 20 4.19 4.89 -3.40
N LYS A 21 4.56 5.63 -4.45
CA LYS A 21 3.68 5.86 -5.61
C LYS A 21 3.35 4.54 -6.31
N GLN A 22 4.33 3.66 -6.50
CA GLN A 22 4.11 2.35 -7.10
C GLN A 22 3.20 1.48 -6.22
N TYR A 23 3.35 1.55 -4.89
CA TYR A 23 2.42 0.89 -3.97
C TYR A 23 1.00 1.44 -4.07
N GLU A 24 0.82 2.76 -4.11
CA GLU A 24 -0.48 3.42 -4.29
C GLU A 24 -1.16 2.99 -5.61
N GLU A 25 -0.42 2.99 -6.72
CA GLU A 25 -0.91 2.56 -8.03
C GLU A 25 -1.31 1.09 -8.02
N THR A 26 -0.49 0.22 -7.41
CA THR A 26 -0.78 -1.22 -7.31
C THR A 26 -2.06 -1.48 -6.49
N VAL A 27 -2.24 -0.78 -5.37
CA VAL A 27 -3.45 -0.91 -4.56
C VAL A 27 -4.66 -0.39 -5.32
N LEU A 28 -4.55 0.73 -6.04
CA LEU A 28 -5.63 1.26 -6.87
C LEU A 28 -6.08 0.26 -7.94
N GLU A 29 -5.14 -0.37 -8.64
CA GLU A 29 -5.46 -1.40 -9.63
C GLU A 29 -6.24 -2.57 -9.00
N GLN A 30 -5.85 -3.03 -7.80
CA GLN A 30 -6.60 -4.06 -7.07
C GLN A 30 -8.02 -3.58 -6.73
N MET A 31 -8.18 -2.34 -6.25
CA MET A 31 -9.49 -1.79 -5.88
C MET A 31 -10.40 -1.59 -7.11
N GLN A 32 -9.86 -1.33 -8.30
CA GLN A 32 -10.66 -1.24 -9.53
C GLN A 32 -11.22 -2.60 -9.97
N LEU A 33 -10.55 -3.68 -9.58
CA LEU A 33 -10.94 -5.06 -9.90
C LEU A 33 -11.88 -5.66 -8.85
N GLU A 34 -11.80 -5.22 -7.59
CA GLU A 34 -12.62 -5.73 -6.49
C GLU A 34 -14.12 -5.56 -6.75
N LYS A 35 -14.88 -6.64 -6.51
CA LYS A 35 -16.31 -6.71 -6.77
C LYS A 35 -17.10 -5.92 -5.74
N ASP A 36 -16.75 -6.02 -4.46
CA ASP A 36 -17.49 -5.38 -3.38
C ASP A 36 -17.50 -3.85 -3.55
N ILE A 37 -16.39 -3.27 -4.02
CA ILE A 37 -16.30 -1.83 -4.31
C ILE A 37 -17.35 -1.40 -5.35
N LYS A 38 -17.59 -2.23 -6.37
CA LYS A 38 -18.62 -1.97 -7.40
C LYS A 38 -20.03 -2.18 -6.85
N ASP A 39 -20.25 -3.27 -6.12
CA ASP A 39 -21.56 -3.64 -5.59
C ASP A 39 -22.08 -2.59 -4.58
N TYR A 40 -21.19 -2.07 -3.73
CA TYR A 40 -21.48 -0.98 -2.78
C TYR A 40 -21.33 0.42 -3.37
N LYS A 41 -21.03 0.57 -4.67
CA LYS A 41 -20.86 1.86 -5.37
C LYS A 41 -19.83 2.79 -4.71
N LEU A 42 -18.76 2.21 -4.17
CA LEU A 42 -17.67 2.95 -3.54
C LEU A 42 -16.68 3.46 -4.60
N SER A 43 -15.98 4.56 -4.32
CA SER A 43 -14.88 5.04 -5.17
C SER A 43 -13.64 4.17 -4.97
N PRO A 44 -13.09 3.54 -6.04
CA PRO A 44 -11.83 2.81 -5.96
C PRO A 44 -10.68 3.66 -5.44
N GLU A 45 -10.64 4.96 -5.79
CA GLU A 45 -9.62 5.90 -5.35
C GLU A 45 -9.71 6.19 -3.84
N ARG A 46 -10.93 6.39 -3.30
CA ARG A 46 -11.13 6.56 -1.85
C ARG A 46 -10.75 5.30 -1.10
N MET A 47 -11.14 4.14 -1.63
CA MET A 47 -10.78 2.85 -1.03
C MET A 47 -9.26 2.64 -1.03
N ALA A 48 -8.60 2.83 -2.18
CA ALA A 48 -7.16 2.65 -2.30
C ALA A 48 -6.39 3.57 -1.36
N LYS A 49 -6.81 4.85 -1.26
CA LYS A 49 -6.24 5.79 -0.30
C LYS A 49 -6.38 5.31 1.14
N CYS A 50 -7.58 4.87 1.54
CA CYS A 50 -7.81 4.34 2.87
C CYS A 50 -6.90 3.13 3.15
N VAL A 51 -6.86 2.16 2.24
CA VAL A 51 -6.06 0.95 2.39
C VAL A 51 -4.57 1.27 2.50
N VAL A 52 -4.05 2.17 1.67
CA VAL A 52 -2.65 2.61 1.74
C VAL A 52 -2.34 3.26 3.08
N ASP A 53 -3.18 4.18 3.54
CA ASP A 53 -2.97 4.90 4.80
C ASP A 53 -3.04 3.94 6.01
N THR A 54 -4.03 3.04 6.04
CA THR A 54 -4.22 2.05 7.12
C THR A 54 -3.09 1.01 7.12
N THR A 55 -2.75 0.43 5.96
CA THR A 55 -1.67 -0.57 5.86
C THR A 55 -0.33 0.05 6.24
N ALA A 56 -0.06 1.27 5.75
CA ALA A 56 1.15 2.01 6.09
C ALA A 56 1.23 2.29 7.59
N GLY A 57 0.13 2.50 8.31
CA GLY A 57 0.13 2.67 9.77
C GLY A 57 0.84 1.55 10.52
N LYS A 58 0.81 0.32 9.98
CA LYS A 58 1.43 -0.89 10.56
C LYS A 58 2.77 -1.28 9.88
N MET A 59 3.22 -0.55 8.86
CA MET A 59 4.50 -0.83 8.20
C MET A 59 5.72 -0.37 9.03
N PRO A 60 6.90 -1.03 8.89
CA PRO A 60 8.14 -0.56 9.49
C PRO A 60 8.52 0.88 9.08
N GLY A 61 9.22 1.59 9.98
CA GLY A 61 9.74 2.94 9.76
C GLY A 61 9.00 4.01 10.56
N ILE A 62 9.71 5.08 10.94
CA ILE A 62 9.23 6.10 11.88
C ILE A 62 8.55 7.27 11.15
N PHE A 63 8.93 7.53 9.90
CA PHE A 63 8.38 8.62 9.08
C PHE A 63 8.30 8.21 7.61
N ALA A 64 7.60 8.98 6.79
CA ALA A 64 7.24 8.62 5.41
C ALA A 64 8.43 8.30 4.49
N LEU A 65 9.59 8.94 4.71
CA LEU A 65 10.82 8.77 3.92
C LEU A 65 11.86 7.90 4.64
N ASP A 66 11.48 7.21 5.72
CA ASP A 66 12.35 6.25 6.40
C ASP A 66 12.74 5.13 5.41
N PRO A 67 14.03 4.77 5.25
CA PRO A 67 14.44 3.69 4.35
C PRO A 67 13.72 2.35 4.59
N LYS A 68 13.37 2.05 5.85
CA LYS A 68 12.56 0.86 6.19
C LYS A 68 11.13 0.99 5.66
N ARG A 69 10.55 2.20 5.70
CA ARG A 69 9.23 2.48 5.16
C ARG A 69 9.21 2.33 3.64
N LEU A 70 10.20 2.88 2.97
CA LEU A 70 10.33 2.77 1.51
C LEU A 70 10.53 1.32 1.06
N THR A 71 11.36 0.57 1.79
CA THR A 71 11.55 -0.86 1.57
C THR A 71 10.25 -1.64 1.80
N ALA A 72 9.47 -1.30 2.83
CA ALA A 72 8.18 -1.92 3.07
C ALA A 72 7.23 -1.70 1.89
N TYR A 73 7.12 -0.48 1.36
CA TYR A 73 6.28 -0.23 0.16
C TYR A 73 6.67 -1.13 -1.00
N ARG A 74 7.97 -1.23 -1.33
CA ARG A 74 8.45 -2.11 -2.39
C ARG A 74 8.09 -3.58 -2.15
N ASN A 75 8.27 -4.07 -0.92
CA ASN A 75 7.99 -5.45 -0.58
C ASN A 75 6.49 -5.76 -0.64
N TYR A 76 5.64 -4.83 -0.18
CA TYR A 76 4.19 -4.93 -0.30
C TYR A 76 3.75 -4.92 -1.76
N THR A 77 4.28 -4.02 -2.60
CA THR A 77 4.01 -4.03 -4.04
C THR A 77 4.37 -5.37 -4.68
N LYS A 78 5.54 -5.94 -4.36
CA LYS A 78 5.95 -7.25 -4.85
C LYS A 78 5.01 -8.37 -4.37
N MET A 79 4.54 -8.29 -3.13
CA MET A 79 3.57 -9.23 -2.58
C MET A 79 2.24 -9.17 -3.33
N LEU A 80 1.70 -7.98 -3.58
CA LEU A 80 0.42 -7.79 -4.27
C LEU A 80 0.48 -8.20 -5.75
N THR A 81 1.65 -8.07 -6.38
CA THR A 81 1.87 -8.44 -7.79
C THR A 81 2.40 -9.86 -7.97
N LEU A 82 2.45 -10.67 -6.90
CA LEU A 82 2.99 -12.04 -6.92
C LEU A 82 2.34 -12.92 -8.00
N SER A 83 1.02 -12.85 -8.16
CA SER A 83 0.26 -13.63 -9.14
C SER A 83 0.57 -13.26 -10.59
N SER A 84 1.05 -12.03 -10.83
CA SER A 84 1.44 -11.52 -12.14
C SER A 84 2.94 -11.69 -12.42
N SER A 85 3.70 -12.26 -11.49
CA SER A 85 5.12 -12.51 -11.69
C SER A 85 5.38 -13.58 -12.75
N LYS A 86 6.48 -13.43 -13.49
CA LYS A 86 6.96 -14.43 -14.47
C LYS A 86 7.29 -15.77 -13.82
N ASP A 87 7.71 -15.74 -12.54
CA ASP A 87 7.99 -16.94 -11.74
C ASP A 87 7.45 -16.73 -10.31
N PRO A 88 6.17 -17.06 -10.07
CA PRO A 88 5.54 -16.85 -8.77
C PRO A 88 6.19 -17.68 -7.65
N LYS A 89 6.72 -18.87 -7.94
CA LYS A 89 7.37 -19.71 -6.91
C LYS A 89 8.64 -19.05 -6.41
N LYS A 90 9.51 -18.63 -7.34
CA LYS A 90 10.72 -17.89 -7.00
C LYS A 90 10.40 -16.57 -6.30
N THR A 91 9.39 -15.84 -6.78
CA THR A 91 8.99 -14.55 -6.19
C THR A 91 8.51 -14.74 -4.75
N LEU A 92 7.78 -15.82 -4.46
CA LEU A 92 7.37 -16.16 -3.09
C LEU A 92 8.55 -16.48 -2.18
N GLU A 93 9.57 -17.20 -2.67
CA GLU A 93 10.80 -17.47 -1.92
C GLU A 93 11.57 -16.19 -1.60
N GLU A 94 11.68 -15.28 -2.58
CA GLU A 94 12.27 -13.97 -2.36
C GLU A 94 11.46 -13.15 -1.35
N LEU A 95 10.13 -13.14 -1.44
CA LEU A 95 9.26 -12.42 -0.51
C LEU A 95 9.46 -12.88 0.95
N ARG A 96 9.59 -14.19 1.19
CA ARG A 96 9.90 -14.70 2.55
C ARG A 96 11.21 -14.15 3.09
N THR A 97 12.19 -13.91 2.21
CA THR A 97 13.48 -13.32 2.58
C THR A 97 13.36 -11.80 2.75
N ASP A 98 12.66 -11.12 1.83
CA ASP A 98 12.46 -9.67 1.82
C ASP A 98 11.71 -9.18 3.07
N PHE A 99 10.76 -9.99 3.58
CA PHE A 99 10.04 -9.74 4.83
C PHE A 99 10.75 -10.27 6.09
N GLY A 100 11.81 -11.08 5.93
CA GLY A 100 12.60 -11.65 7.03
C GLY A 100 12.25 -13.10 7.36
N SER A 101 10.97 -13.47 7.28
CA SER A 101 10.52 -14.86 7.41
C SER A 101 9.19 -15.12 6.68
N ALA A 102 8.80 -16.40 6.60
CA ALA A 102 7.48 -16.77 6.11
C ALA A 102 6.35 -16.29 7.05
N GLN A 103 6.64 -16.18 8.35
CA GLN A 103 5.69 -15.66 9.34
C GLN A 103 5.48 -14.15 9.13
N ASP A 104 6.56 -13.40 8.97
CA ASP A 104 6.48 -11.94 8.75
C ASP A 104 5.80 -11.59 7.42
N LEU A 105 6.02 -12.41 6.38
CA LEU A 105 5.26 -12.29 5.13
C LEU A 105 3.76 -12.53 5.33
N ALA A 106 3.39 -13.55 6.12
CA ALA A 106 1.99 -13.85 6.41
C ALA A 106 1.35 -12.72 7.22
N GLU A 107 2.05 -12.18 8.21
CA GLU A 107 1.60 -11.02 8.99
C GLU A 107 1.44 -9.77 8.11
N ALA A 108 2.38 -9.55 7.19
CA ALA A 108 2.28 -8.44 6.25
C ALA A 108 1.07 -8.57 5.30
N HIS A 109 0.79 -9.78 4.82
CA HIS A 109 -0.41 -10.07 4.04
C HIS A 109 -1.68 -9.85 4.87
N SER A 110 -1.73 -10.35 6.10
CA SER A 110 -2.86 -10.12 7.02
C SER A 110 -3.08 -8.63 7.29
N ASN A 111 -2.03 -7.85 7.52
CA ASN A 111 -2.13 -6.39 7.67
C ASN A 111 -2.84 -5.75 6.45
N TYR A 112 -2.47 -6.15 5.23
CA TYR A 112 -3.13 -5.64 4.02
C TYR A 112 -4.60 -6.07 3.93
N THR A 113 -4.90 -7.35 4.18
CA THR A 113 -6.28 -7.86 4.14
C THR A 113 -7.16 -7.20 5.21
N GLU A 114 -6.69 -7.08 6.44
CA GLU A 114 -7.38 -6.36 7.52
C GLU A 114 -7.64 -4.91 7.12
N SER A 115 -6.63 -4.22 6.58
CA SER A 115 -6.77 -2.83 6.14
C SER A 115 -7.84 -2.67 5.05
N GLN A 116 -7.98 -3.64 4.14
CA GLN A 116 -9.08 -3.65 3.17
C GLN A 116 -10.43 -3.80 3.85
N MET A 117 -10.58 -4.77 4.75
CA MET A 117 -11.87 -5.00 5.42
C MET A 117 -12.29 -3.82 6.31
N ASP A 118 -11.34 -3.23 7.05
CA ASP A 118 -11.57 -2.06 7.89
C ASP A 118 -12.01 -0.86 7.05
N CYS A 119 -11.33 -0.60 5.92
CA CYS A 119 -11.68 0.48 5.01
C CYS A 119 -13.03 0.27 4.31
N LEU A 120 -13.33 -0.97 3.91
CA LEU A 120 -14.63 -1.30 3.32
C LEU A 120 -15.76 -1.02 4.32
N ALA A 121 -15.62 -1.51 5.55
CA ALA A 121 -16.60 -1.30 6.61
C ALA A 121 -16.80 0.18 6.94
N ALA A 122 -15.70 0.94 7.07
CA ALA A 122 -15.76 2.38 7.34
C ALA A 122 -16.47 3.15 6.21
N LEU A 123 -16.13 2.89 4.95
CA LEU A 123 -16.70 3.61 3.80
C LEU A 123 -18.16 3.26 3.55
N ILE A 124 -18.57 2.00 3.78
CA ILE A 124 -19.99 1.63 3.75
C ILE A 124 -20.74 2.38 4.85
N GLY A 125 -20.21 2.39 6.08
CA GLY A 125 -20.81 3.12 7.20
C GLY A 125 -20.98 4.62 6.90
N GLU A 126 -19.97 5.27 6.31
CA GLU A 126 -20.06 6.67 5.87
C GLU A 126 -21.14 6.89 4.79
N SER A 127 -21.37 5.92 3.91
CA SER A 127 -22.35 6.03 2.82
C SER A 127 -23.80 5.83 3.28
N GLU A 128 -24.00 5.15 4.41
CA GLU A 128 -25.31 4.85 4.99
C GLU A 128 -25.79 5.89 6.00
N GLU A 129 -24.92 6.75 6.53
CA GLU A 129 -25.35 7.85 7.40
C GLU A 129 -26.18 8.88 6.60
N PRO A 130 -27.48 9.09 6.92
CA PRO A 130 -28.22 10.18 6.33
C PRO A 130 -27.57 11.47 6.80
N THR A 131 -27.24 12.34 5.84
CA THR A 131 -26.86 13.74 6.09
C THR A 131 -27.81 14.34 7.12
N LYS A 132 -27.38 14.45 8.38
CA LYS A 132 -28.09 15.18 9.43
C LYS A 132 -28.05 16.65 9.06
N GLY A 133 -28.95 17.09 8.18
CA GLY A 133 -28.83 18.41 7.58
C GLY A 133 -29.96 18.83 6.65
N GLU A 134 -31.19 18.38 6.85
CA GLU A 134 -32.38 19.09 6.33
C GLU A 134 -33.45 19.09 7.43
N LYS A 135 -33.49 20.18 8.19
CA LYS A 135 -34.63 20.63 8.99
C LYS A 135 -35.09 21.96 8.44
#